data_AF-A0A351IY25-F1
#
_entry.id   AF-A0A351IY25-F1
#
_cell.length_a   1.000
_cell.length_b   1.000
_cell.length_c   1.000
_cell.angle_alpha   90.00
_cell.angle_beta   90.00
_cell.angle_gamma   90.00
#
_symmetry.space_group_name_H-M   'P 1'
#
loop_
_entity.id
_entity.type
_entity.pdbx_description
1 polymer ?
#
loop_
_entity_poly.entity_id
_entity_poly.type
_entity_poly.pdbx_seq_one_letter_code
_entity_poly.pdbx_strand_id
1 'polypeptide(L)'
;ERLGSDRADMKPYKLIINAALCFTNYGQRIEYYHNSSFLEHGGSPDKAARSAFVKALDTYMRNNNKYNKTEQKINFQDVEDCLILITS
;
A
#
# COMPACT_ATOMS: atom_id res chain seq x y z
N GLU A 1 -7.88 16.49 6.51
CA GLU A 1 -6.59 15.75 6.57
C GLU A 1 -6.73 14.55 7.50
N ARG A 2 -5.88 13.51 7.37
CA ARG A 2 -5.98 12.31 8.21
C ARG A 2 -5.25 12.54 9.53
N LEU A 3 -5.94 12.27 10.63
CA LEU A 3 -5.37 12.27 11.98
C LEU A 3 -4.92 10.84 12.33
N GLY A 4 -3.69 10.72 12.82
CA GLY A 4 -3.12 9.48 13.35
C GLY A 4 -2.88 9.59 14.85
N SER A 5 -2.72 8.45 15.51
CA SER A 5 -2.30 8.36 16.91
C SER A 5 -1.49 7.10 17.09
N ASP A 6 -0.39 7.19 17.86
CA ASP A 6 0.47 6.04 18.16
C ASP A 6 -0.17 5.12 19.20
N ARG A 7 -0.91 5.71 20.14
CA ARG A 7 -1.55 5.02 21.28
C ARG A 7 -2.84 5.73 21.67
N ALA A 8 -3.81 4.97 22.16
CA ALA A 8 -5.14 5.51 22.49
C ALA A 8 -5.12 6.64 23.54
N ASP A 9 -4.09 6.71 24.39
CA ASP A 9 -3.87 7.74 25.39
C ASP A 9 -3.19 9.02 24.86
N MET A 10 -2.61 8.97 23.66
CA MET A 10 -1.92 10.10 23.04
C MET A 10 -2.86 10.94 22.17
N LYS A 11 -2.64 12.26 22.17
CA LYS A 11 -3.40 13.18 21.32
C LYS A 11 -3.18 12.84 19.84
N PRO A 12 -4.23 12.92 19.01
CA PRO A 12 -4.08 12.73 17.58
C PRO A 12 -3.21 13.83 16.98
N TYR A 13 -2.41 13.46 16.00
CA TYR A 13 -1.55 14.37 15.24
C TYR A 13 -1.83 14.23 13.75
N LYS A 14 -1.44 15.26 12.99
CA LYS A 14 -1.53 15.24 11.53
C LYS A 14 -0.55 14.20 11.00
N LEU A 15 -1.07 13.16 10.36
CA LEU A 15 -0.24 12.13 9.76
C LEU A 15 0.39 12.65 8.47
N ILE A 16 1.71 12.55 8.37
CA ILE A 16 2.45 12.76 7.12
C ILE A 16 2.81 11.37 6.61
N ILE A 17 2.49 11.11 5.34
CA ILE A 17 2.79 9.83 4.69
C ILE A 17 3.74 10.13 3.54
N ASN A 18 4.91 9.51 3.57
CA ASN A 18 5.82 9.45 2.45
C ASN A 18 5.76 8.06 1.84
N ALA A 19 5.68 7.98 0.52
CA ALA A 19 5.66 6.70 -0.18
C ALA A 19 6.49 6.77 -1.46
N ALA A 20 7.30 5.74 -1.69
CA ALA A 20 8.01 5.50 -2.94
C ALA A 20 7.57 4.14 -3.49
N LEU A 21 7.30 4.09 -4.79
CA LEU A 21 6.86 2.87 -5.46
C LEU A 21 7.49 2.74 -6.84
N CYS A 22 7.83 1.52 -7.23
CA CYS A 22 8.17 1.17 -8.61
C CYS A 22 7.84 -0.29 -8.90
N PHE A 23 7.66 -0.58 -10.19
CA PHE A 23 7.55 -1.95 -10.68
C PHE A 23 8.88 -2.39 -11.29
N THR A 24 9.27 -3.63 -11.04
CA THR A 24 10.51 -4.21 -11.57
C THR A 24 10.35 -5.72 -11.75
N ASN A 25 11.07 -6.27 -12.71
CA ASN A 25 11.15 -7.72 -12.95
C ASN A 25 12.34 -8.38 -12.24
N TYR A 26 13.18 -7.60 -11.53
CA TYR A 26 14.39 -8.10 -10.87
C TYR A 26 14.18 -8.56 -9.42
N GLY A 27 13.04 -8.21 -8.81
CA GLY A 27 12.70 -8.63 -7.45
C GLY A 27 11.59 -7.79 -6.85
N GLN A 28 11.21 -8.11 -5.62
CA GLN A 28 10.23 -7.34 -4.85
C GLN A 28 10.88 -6.78 -3.59
N ARG A 29 10.34 -5.65 -3.11
CA ARG A 29 10.68 -5.14 -1.79
C ARG A 29 9.54 -4.34 -1.19
N ILE A 30 8.97 -4.81 -0.11
CA ILE A 30 7.96 -4.07 0.65
C ILE A 30 8.50 -3.71 2.03
N GLU A 31 8.48 -2.42 2.35
CA GLU A 31 8.94 -1.88 3.63
C GLU A 31 7.95 -0.86 4.20
N TYR A 32 7.70 -0.97 5.49
CA TYR A 32 6.87 -0.04 6.24
C TYR A 32 7.68 0.53 7.39
N TYR A 33 7.64 1.85 7.51
CA TYR A 33 8.27 2.59 8.59
C TYR A 33 7.22 3.41 9.33
N HIS A 34 7.44 3.58 10.62
CA HIS A 34 6.70 4.51 11.46
C HIS A 34 7.70 5.32 12.26
N ASN A 35 7.67 6.65 12.11
CA ASN A 35 8.63 7.54 12.77
C ASN A 35 10.10 7.07 12.57
N SER A 36 10.47 6.75 11.33
CA SER A 36 11.79 6.21 10.94
C SER A 36 12.15 4.83 11.50
N SER A 37 11.23 4.15 12.17
CA SER A 37 11.44 2.80 12.70
C SER A 37 10.84 1.76 11.77
N PHE A 38 11.62 0.75 11.39
CA PHE A 38 11.16 -0.33 10.52
C PHE A 38 10.13 -1.21 11.25
N LEU A 39 9.03 -1.50 10.57
CA LEU A 39 7.97 -2.38 11.06
C LEU A 39 8.13 -3.77 10.45
N GLU A 40 8.92 -4.63 11.12
CA GLU A 40 9.25 -5.97 10.63
C GLU A 40 8.02 -6.86 10.36
N HIS A 41 6.99 -6.74 11.20
CA HIS A 41 5.75 -7.49 11.05
C HIS A 41 4.63 -6.68 10.40
N GLY A 42 4.98 -5.55 9.76
CA GLY A 42 4.01 -4.61 9.19
C GLY A 42 3.16 -3.94 10.26
N GLY A 43 1.87 -3.77 9.97
CA GLY A 43 0.94 -3.12 10.91
C GLY A 43 -0.21 -2.42 10.21
N SER A 44 -0.64 -1.29 10.77
CA SER A 44 -1.63 -0.44 10.12
C SER A 44 -1.17 0.12 8.76
N PRO A 45 0.12 0.47 8.53
CA PRO A 45 0.55 0.94 7.21
C PRO A 45 0.46 -0.16 6.15
N ASP A 46 0.81 -1.40 6.49
CA ASP A 46 0.75 -2.54 5.57
C ASP A 46 -0.66 -2.80 5.04
N LYS A 47 -1.62 -2.95 5.97
CA LYS A 47 -3.03 -3.17 5.61
C LYS A 47 -3.58 -2.02 4.77
N ALA A 48 -3.24 -0.79 5.12
CA ALA A 48 -3.68 0.40 4.40
C ALA A 48 -3.07 0.47 2.99
N ALA A 49 -1.77 0.21 2.86
CA ALA A 49 -1.06 0.22 1.59
C ALA A 49 -1.60 -0.85 0.64
N ARG A 50 -1.69 -2.12 1.08
CA ARG A 50 -2.20 -3.23 0.26
C ARG A 50 -3.62 -2.96 -0.25
N SER A 51 -4.52 -2.54 0.65
CA SER A 51 -5.91 -2.28 0.28
C SER A 51 -6.08 -1.07 -0.64
N ALA A 52 -5.36 0.03 -0.37
CA ALA A 52 -5.39 1.23 -1.20
C ALA A 52 -4.80 0.97 -2.59
N PHE A 53 -3.70 0.21 -2.67
CA PHE A 53 -3.03 -0.12 -3.92
C PHE A 53 -3.92 -0.97 -4.82
N VAL A 54 -4.48 -2.07 -4.30
CA VAL A 54 -5.43 -2.91 -5.04
C VAL A 54 -6.62 -2.11 -5.52
N LYS A 55 -7.17 -1.22 -4.68
CA LYS A 55 -8.29 -0.35 -5.07
C LYS A 55 -7.91 0.57 -6.22
N ALA A 56 -6.75 1.23 -6.16
CA ALA A 56 -6.29 2.14 -7.20
C ALA A 56 -6.07 1.40 -8.53
N LEU A 57 -5.44 0.23 -8.48
CA LEU A 57 -5.17 -0.58 -9.67
C LEU A 57 -6.45 -1.15 -10.28
N ASP A 58 -7.35 -1.72 -9.48
CA ASP A 58 -8.65 -2.19 -9.95
C ASP A 58 -9.46 -1.07 -10.60
N THR A 59 -9.48 0.11 -9.99
CA THR A 59 -10.15 1.30 -10.55
C THR A 59 -9.54 1.69 -11.89
N TYR A 60 -8.21 1.74 -11.98
CA TYR A 60 -7.51 2.03 -13.23
C TYR A 60 -7.83 1.01 -14.32
N MET A 61 -7.80 -0.29 -14.01
CA MET A 61 -8.08 -1.36 -14.97
C MET A 61 -9.52 -1.31 -15.49
N ARG A 62 -10.50 -1.07 -14.60
CA ARG A 62 -11.92 -0.89 -15.00
C ARG A 62 -12.09 0.30 -15.93
N ASN A 63 -11.54 1.45 -15.55
CA ASN A 63 -11.67 2.69 -16.32
C ASN A 63 -11.01 2.59 -17.71
N ASN A 64 -10.01 1.73 -17.86
CA ASN A 64 -9.28 1.52 -19.10
C ASN A 64 -9.68 0.24 -19.85
N ASN A 65 -10.82 -0.38 -19.50
CA ASN A 65 -11.33 -1.61 -20.10
C ASN A 65 -10.27 -2.72 -20.19
N LYS A 66 -9.44 -2.87 -19.15
CA LYS A 66 -8.36 -3.86 -19.10
C LYS A 66 -8.79 -5.24 -18.60
N TYR A 67 -9.97 -5.34 -17.99
CA TYR A 67 -10.56 -6.62 -17.60
C TYR A 67 -11.38 -7.23 -18.73
N ASN A 68 -11.25 -8.54 -18.91
CA ASN A 68 -12.18 -9.31 -19.73
C ASN A 68 -13.52 -9.51 -18.99
N LYS A 69 -14.60 -9.80 -19.74
CA LYS A 69 -15.98 -9.89 -19.22
C LYS A 69 -16.17 -10.86 -18.03
N THR A 70 -15.31 -11.87 -17.91
CA THR A 70 -15.37 -12.91 -16.88
C THR A 70 -14.18 -12.88 -15.93
N GLU A 71 -13.33 -11.86 -16.03
CA GLU A 71 -12.11 -11.78 -15.26
C GLU A 71 -12.38 -11.31 -13.84
N GLN A 72 -11.72 -11.96 -12.88
CA GLN A 72 -11.85 -11.61 -11.49
C GLN A 72 -11.10 -10.30 -11.20
N LYS A 73 -11.50 -9.66 -10.10
CA LYS A 73 -10.80 -8.48 -9.58
C LYS A 73 -9.35 -8.84 -9.25
N ILE A 74 -8.42 -7.96 -9.64
CA ILE A 74 -7.01 -8.05 -9.24
C ILE A 74 -6.85 -8.02 -7.72
N ASN A 75 -5.99 -8.88 -7.21
CA ASN A 75 -5.60 -8.98 -5.81
C ASN A 75 -4.18 -8.46 -5.61
N PHE A 76 -3.77 -8.31 -4.35
CA PHE A 76 -2.43 -7.83 -4.05
C PHE A 76 -1.36 -8.86 -4.45
N GLN A 77 -1.65 -10.14 -4.27
CA GLN A 77 -0.74 -11.24 -4.63
C GLN A 77 -0.41 -11.26 -6.12
N ASP A 78 -1.30 -10.76 -6.98
CA ASP A 78 -1.10 -10.72 -8.43
C ASP A 78 -0.05 -9.68 -8.86
N VAL A 79 0.37 -8.79 -7.94
CA VAL A 79 1.34 -7.71 -8.19
C VAL A 79 2.47 -7.65 -7.18
N GLU A 80 2.41 -8.47 -6.12
CA GLU A 80 3.37 -8.44 -5.01
C GLU A 80 4.79 -8.85 -5.44
N ASP A 81 4.90 -9.71 -6.45
CA ASP A 81 6.15 -10.26 -6.96
C ASP A 81 7.01 -9.26 -7.76
N CYS A 82 6.37 -8.24 -8.32
CA CYS A 82 7.01 -7.22 -9.16
C CYS A 82 6.99 -5.82 -8.52
N LEU A 83 6.55 -5.70 -7.27
CA LEU A 83 6.37 -4.43 -6.59
C LEU A 83 7.53 -4.12 -5.62
N ILE A 84 8.10 -2.93 -5.77
CA ILE A 84 8.87 -2.26 -4.72
C ILE A 84 8.00 -1.16 -4.14
N LEU A 85 7.76 -1.19 -2.83
CA LEU A 85 6.97 -0.23 -2.09
C LEU A 85 7.62 0.07 -0.74
N ILE A 86 7.94 1.34 -0.52
CA ILE A 86 8.49 1.83 0.75
C ILE A 86 7.58 2.95 1.25
N THR A 87 7.09 2.85 2.49
CA THR A 87 6.27 3.90 3.10
C THR A 87 6.80 4.30 4.48
N SER A 88 6.75 5.59 4.82
CA SER A 88 7.14 6.15 6.12
C SER A 88 6.19 7.25 6.60
#